data_AF-H9GQZ4-F1
#
_entry.id   AF-H9GQZ4-F1
#
_cell.length_a   1.000
_cell.length_b   1.000
_cell.length_c   1.000
_cell.angle_alpha   90.00
_cell.angle_beta   90.00
_cell.angle_gamma   90.00
#
_symmetry.space_group_name_H-M   'P 1'
#
loop_
_entity.id
_entity.type
_entity.pdbx_description
1 polymer ?
#
loop_
_entity_poly.entity_id
_entity_poly.type
_entity_poly.pdbx_seq_one_letter_code
_entity_poly.pdbx_strand_id
1 'polypeptide(L)'
;IIEHIQNSKLKKGALLLLDAEKAFDRLNWNFIIELLKNLRYGGKFIKGIQAIYTEQRAKIKINGDMTEMFPIQRCVRQGCPLSPLLFILAIEILARKLRQDDDLIGIKVKNQKI
;
A
#
# COMPACT_ATOMS: atom_id res chain seq x y z
N ILE A 1 -0.93 -14.05 19.38
CA ILE A 1 -1.28 -12.72 19.96
C ILE A 1 -2.64 -12.77 20.65
N ILE A 2 -3.73 -13.12 19.95
CA ILE A 2 -5.09 -13.20 20.54
C ILE A 2 -5.14 -14.14 21.76
N GLU A 3 -4.62 -15.36 21.62
CA GLU A 3 -4.55 -16.35 22.71
C GLU A 3 -3.74 -15.84 23.92
N HIS A 4 -2.70 -15.04 23.66
CA HIS A 4 -1.89 -14.44 24.72
C HIS A 4 -2.63 -13.31 25.44
N ILE A 5 -3.42 -12.51 24.71
CA ILE A 5 -4.25 -11.44 25.28
C ILE A 5 -5.39 -12.02 26.13
N GLN A 6 -5.98 -13.14 25.71
CA GLN A 6 -7.05 -13.80 26.46
C GLN A 6 -6.53 -14.44 27.77
N ASN A 7 -5.33 -15.01 27.75
CA ASN A 7 -4.74 -15.70 28.91
C ASN A 7 -4.03 -14.76 29.91
N SER A 8 -3.82 -13.49 29.54
CA SER A 8 -3.24 -12.49 30.44
C SER A 8 -4.36 -11.57 30.95
N LYS A 9 -4.33 -11.17 32.23
CA LYS A 9 -5.23 -10.16 32.81
C LYS A 9 -4.95 -8.75 32.25
N LEU A 10 -4.71 -8.63 30.94
CA LEU A 10 -4.40 -7.37 30.27
C LEU A 10 -5.61 -6.43 30.30
N LYS A 11 -5.32 -5.12 30.28
CA LYS A 11 -6.32 -4.05 30.19
C LYS A 11 -7.24 -4.27 28.98
N LYS A 12 -8.51 -3.86 29.09
CA LYS A 12 -9.47 -3.84 27.97
C LYS A 12 -8.82 -3.10 26.79
N GLY A 13 -8.84 -3.73 25.61
CA GLY A 13 -8.28 -3.20 24.38
C GLY A 13 -9.04 -3.76 23.18
N ALA A 14 -8.86 -3.13 22.02
CA ALA A 14 -9.44 -3.57 20.76
C ALA A 14 -8.33 -4.02 19.81
N LEU A 15 -8.63 -5.06 19.03
CA LEU A 15 -7.80 -5.47 17.90
C LEU A 15 -8.48 -5.01 16.61
N LEU A 16 -7.78 -4.24 15.80
CA LEU A 16 -8.25 -3.78 14.50
C LEU A 16 -7.50 -4.56 13.41
N LEU A 17 -8.24 -5.36 12.63
CA LEU A 17 -7.72 -6.02 11.44
C LEU A 17 -8.18 -5.23 10.22
N LEU A 18 -7.22 -4.67 9.48
CA LEU A 18 -7.47 -3.89 8.28
C LEU A 18 -7.05 -4.69 7.06
N ASP A 19 -7.95 -4.77 6.08
CA ASP A 19 -7.67 -5.34 4.76
C ASP A 19 -7.66 -4.24 3.70
N ALA A 20 -6.67 -4.31 2.81
CA ALA A 20 -6.51 -3.36 1.71
C ALA A 20 -7.23 -3.87 0.47
N GLU A 21 -8.49 -3.47 0.31
CA GLU A 21 -9.33 -3.91 -0.81
C GLU A 21 -8.66 -3.57 -2.16
N LYS A 22 -8.41 -4.61 -2.97
CA LYS A 22 -7.75 -4.48 -4.28
C LYS A 22 -6.47 -3.63 -4.20
N ALA A 23 -5.65 -3.93 -3.20
CA ALA A 23 -4.39 -3.26 -2.88
C ALA A 23 -3.59 -2.76 -4.08
N PHE A 24 -3.35 -3.63 -5.07
CA PHE A 24 -2.58 -3.29 -6.27
C PHE A 24 -3.36 -2.43 -7.27
N ASP A 25 -4.67 -2.65 -7.41
CA ASP A 25 -5.50 -1.96 -8.40
C ASP A 25 -5.81 -0.52 -8.00
N ARG A 26 -5.81 -0.25 -6.69
CA ARG A 26 -6.14 1.07 -6.13
C ARG A 26 -4.94 2.00 -5.99
N LEU A 27 -3.71 1.54 -6.22
CA LEU A 27 -2.53 2.40 -6.17
C LEU A 27 -2.58 3.47 -7.26
N ASN A 28 -2.60 4.73 -6.83
CA ASN A 28 -2.57 5.89 -7.70
C ASN A 28 -1.12 6.27 -8.05
N TRP A 29 -0.83 6.48 -9.33
CA TRP A 29 0.54 6.77 -9.78
C TRP A 29 1.05 8.12 -9.29
N ASN A 30 0.22 9.17 -9.29
CA ASN A 30 0.63 10.48 -8.80
C ASN A 30 1.02 10.42 -7.32
N PHE A 31 0.26 9.66 -6.53
CA PHE A 31 0.62 9.39 -5.14
C PHE A 31 1.97 8.68 -5.01
N ILE A 32 2.23 7.63 -5.79
CA ILE A 32 3.52 6.92 -5.77
C ILE A 32 4.68 7.84 -6.16
N ILE A 33 4.52 8.64 -7.21
CA ILE A 33 5.55 9.59 -7.64
C ILE A 33 5.83 10.62 -6.53
N GLU A 34 4.79 11.15 -5.89
CA GLU A 34 4.95 12.12 -4.81
C GLU A 34 5.58 11.51 -3.56
N LEU A 35 5.20 10.26 -3.24
CA LEU A 35 5.84 9.48 -2.18
C LEU A 35 7.35 9.31 -2.43
N LEU A 36 7.74 8.92 -3.64
CA LEU A 36 9.16 8.73 -3.98
C LEU A 36 9.95 10.03 -3.91
N LYS A 37 9.36 11.17 -4.30
CA LYS A 37 9.98 12.50 -4.09
C LYS A 37 10.17 12.82 -2.61
N ASN A 38 9.15 12.58 -1.79
CA ASN A 38 9.22 12.82 -0.34
C ASN A 38 10.24 11.92 0.36
N LEU A 39 10.43 10.70 -0.13
CA LEU A 39 11.49 9.78 0.31
C LEU A 39 12.88 10.10 -0.28
N ARG A 40 13.00 11.20 -1.05
CA ARG A 40 14.25 11.69 -1.65
C ARG A 40 14.92 10.70 -2.61
N TYR A 41 14.14 9.88 -3.31
CA TYR A 41 14.66 9.07 -4.41
C TYR A 41 15.16 9.97 -5.55
N GLY A 42 16.25 9.54 -6.21
CA GLY A 42 16.85 10.30 -7.30
C GLY A 42 15.91 10.45 -8.51
N GLY A 43 15.96 11.59 -9.18
CA GLY A 43 15.07 11.90 -10.30
C GLY A 43 15.13 10.89 -11.46
N LYS A 44 16.29 10.25 -11.69
CA LYS A 44 16.41 9.16 -12.69
C LYS A 44 15.55 7.95 -12.34
N PHE A 45 15.52 7.56 -11.06
CA PHE A 45 14.70 6.46 -10.58
C PHE A 45 13.21 6.79 -10.75
N ILE A 46 12.80 7.99 -10.31
CA ILE A 46 11.41 8.45 -10.43
C ILE A 46 10.94 8.45 -11.89
N LYS A 47 11.77 8.95 -12.82
CA LYS A 47 11.48 8.91 -14.26
C LYS A 47 11.33 7.48 -14.79
N GLY A 48 12.14 6.55 -14.30
CA GLY A 48 12.00 5.12 -14.63
C GLY A 48 10.67 4.54 -14.18
N ILE A 49 10.22 4.87 -12.96
CA ILE A 49 8.89 4.48 -12.47
C ILE A 49 7.79 5.11 -13.33
N GLN A 50 7.88 6.40 -13.65
CA GLN A 50 6.91 7.06 -14.51
C GLN A 50 6.81 6.35 -15.86
N ALA A 51 7.93 6.08 -16.53
CA ALA A 51 7.96 5.40 -17.82
C ALA A 51 7.26 4.02 -17.82
N ILE A 52 7.28 3.30 -16.68
CA ILE A 52 6.59 2.01 -16.56
C ILE A 52 5.06 2.20 -16.41
N TYR A 53 4.63 3.28 -15.74
CA TYR A 53 3.25 3.43 -15.25
C TYR A 53 2.40 4.52 -15.94
N THR A 54 2.91 5.68 -16.34
CA THR A 54 2.07 6.85 -16.69
C THR A 54 1.33 6.80 -18.02
N GLU A 55 1.62 5.84 -18.91
CA GLU A 55 1.01 5.76 -20.25
C GLU A 55 0.38 4.40 -20.55
N GLN A 56 -0.03 3.67 -19.52
CA GLN A 56 -0.66 2.37 -19.71
C GLN A 56 -2.05 2.52 -20.32
N ARG A 57 -2.34 1.69 -21.32
CA ARG A 57 -3.65 1.60 -21.96
C ARG A 57 -4.12 0.15 -21.98
N ALA A 58 -5.42 -0.06 -21.91
CA ALA A 58 -6.04 -1.38 -21.93
C ALA A 58 -7.17 -1.44 -22.96
N LYS A 59 -7.51 -2.67 -23.34
CA LYS A 59 -8.73 -3.06 -24.04
C LYS A 59 -9.36 -4.21 -23.28
N ILE A 60 -10.68 -4.31 -23.32
CA ILE A 60 -11.41 -5.45 -22.74
C ILE A 60 -11.73 -6.41 -23.88
N LYS A 61 -11.50 -7.71 -23.65
CA LYS A 61 -11.91 -8.77 -24.57
C LYS A 61 -13.22 -9.38 -24.10
N ILE A 62 -14.26 -9.36 -24.93
CA ILE A 62 -15.58 -9.92 -24.63
C ILE A 62 -16.00 -10.80 -25.81
N ASN A 63 -16.23 -12.10 -25.57
CA ASN A 63 -16.70 -13.06 -26.58
C ASN A 63 -15.89 -13.12 -27.88
N GLY A 64 -14.59 -12.80 -27.82
CA GLY A 64 -13.71 -12.76 -29.00
C GLY A 64 -13.46 -11.36 -29.52
N ASP A 65 -14.37 -10.43 -29.26
CA ASP A 65 -14.26 -9.03 -29.67
C ASP A 65 -13.47 -8.19 -28.68
N MET A 66 -12.85 -7.13 -29.18
CA MET A 66 -12.03 -6.20 -28.39
C MET A 66 -12.68 -4.82 -28.36
N THR A 67 -12.74 -4.21 -27.19
CA THR A 67 -13.18 -2.81 -27.06
C THR A 67 -12.18 -1.83 -27.67
N GLU A 68 -12.59 -0.57 -27.75
CA GLU A 68 -11.65 0.54 -27.93
C GLU A 68 -10.63 0.60 -26.80
N MET A 69 -9.50 1.24 -27.10
CA MET A 69 -8.38 1.36 -26.18
C MET A 69 -8.55 2.56 -25.25
N PHE A 70 -8.67 2.31 -23.95
CA PHE A 70 -8.83 3.35 -22.95
C PHE A 70 -7.57 3.48 -22.07
N PRO A 71 -7.31 4.68 -21.51
CA PRO A 71 -6.19 4.88 -20.59
C PRO A 71 -6.47 4.22 -19.24
N ILE A 72 -5.43 3.61 -18.67
CA ILE A 72 -5.42 3.20 -17.27
C ILE A 72 -5.00 4.43 -16.45
N GLN A 73 -5.65 4.67 -15.32
CA GLN A 73 -5.37 5.85 -14.46
C GLN A 73 -4.73 5.48 -13.12
N ARG A 74 -4.80 4.20 -12.75
CA ARG A 74 -4.32 3.64 -11.49
C ARG A 74 -4.14 2.14 -11.66
N CYS A 75 -3.47 1.53 -10.71
CA CYS A 75 -3.03 0.14 -10.63
C CYS A 75 -1.54 -0.04 -10.86
N VAL A 76 -0.98 -1.05 -10.21
CA VAL A 76 0.32 -1.58 -10.60
C VAL A 76 0.12 -2.89 -11.35
N ARG A 77 1.06 -3.21 -12.24
CA ARG A 77 0.92 -4.40 -13.11
C ARG A 77 1.03 -5.66 -12.24
N GLN A 78 0.03 -6.53 -12.31
CA GLN A 78 0.12 -7.87 -11.72
C GLN A 78 1.26 -8.64 -12.40
N GLY A 79 2.08 -9.34 -11.61
CA GLY A 79 3.29 -10.02 -12.10
C GLY A 79 4.52 -9.13 -12.31
N CYS A 80 4.41 -7.80 -12.16
CA CYS A 80 5.60 -6.94 -12.13
C CYS A 80 6.32 -7.08 -10.78
N PRO A 81 7.63 -7.42 -10.75
CA PRO A 81 8.39 -7.57 -9.50
C PRO A 81 8.45 -6.32 -8.62
N LEU A 82 8.20 -5.14 -9.21
CA LEU A 82 8.24 -3.86 -8.51
C LEU A 82 6.93 -3.54 -7.78
N SER A 83 5.80 -4.12 -8.22
CA SER A 83 4.47 -3.85 -7.68
C SER A 83 4.37 -4.09 -6.17
N PRO A 84 4.89 -5.19 -5.58
CA PRO A 84 4.89 -5.40 -4.14
C PRO A 84 5.65 -4.32 -3.36
N LEU A 85 6.81 -3.89 -3.88
CA LEU A 85 7.62 -2.86 -3.22
C LEU A 85 6.91 -1.50 -3.21
N LEU A 86 6.28 -1.12 -4.33
CA LEU A 86 5.50 0.12 -4.38
C LEU A 86 4.33 0.10 -3.41
N PHE A 87 3.68 -1.06 -3.24
CA PHE A 87 2.62 -1.23 -2.25
C PHE A 87 3.14 -1.12 -0.81
N ILE A 88 4.29 -1.73 -0.50
CA ILE A 88 4.92 -1.62 0.82
C ILE A 88 5.28 -0.16 1.14
N LEU A 89 5.84 0.58 0.17
CA LEU A 89 6.13 1.99 0.36
C LEU A 89 4.86 2.81 0.63
N ALA A 90 3.76 2.50 -0.07
CA ALA A 90 2.48 3.16 0.14
C ALA A 90 1.93 2.93 1.57
N ILE A 91 1.93 1.67 2.04
CA ILE A 91 1.42 1.34 3.38
C ILE A 91 2.34 1.84 4.50
N GLU A 92 3.63 1.99 4.24
CA GLU A 92 4.60 2.52 5.21
C GLU A 92 4.26 3.96 5.62
N ILE A 93 3.65 4.78 4.76
CA ILE A 93 3.17 6.11 5.17
C ILE A 93 2.12 5.98 6.27
N LEU A 94 1.15 5.08 6.10
CA LEU A 94 0.13 4.81 7.12
C LEU A 94 0.78 4.27 8.39
N ALA A 95 1.68 3.29 8.27
CA ALA A 95 2.37 2.70 9.40
C ALA A 95 3.20 3.73 10.19
N ARG A 96 3.87 4.67 9.52
CA ARG A 96 4.58 5.78 10.16
C ARG A 96 3.64 6.71 10.90
N LYS A 97 2.52 7.11 10.27
CA LYS A 97 1.52 7.95 10.93
C LYS A 97 1.01 7.30 12.20
N LEU A 98 0.67 6.00 12.14
CA LEU A 98 0.20 5.26 13.32
C LEU A 98 1.26 5.17 14.44
N ARG A 99 2.55 5.04 14.09
CA ARG A 99 3.66 5.00 15.08
C ARG A 99 3.99 6.35 15.70
N GLN A 100 3.71 7.44 14.99
CA GLN A 100 4.00 8.82 15.40
C GLN A 100 2.81 9.50 16.07
N ASP A 101 1.66 8.83 16.11
CA ASP A 101 0.46 9.32 16.77
C ASP A 101 0.56 9.06 18.28
N ASP A 102 0.75 10.12 19.05
CA ASP A 102 0.89 10.06 20.51
C ASP A 102 -0.42 9.68 21.21
N ASP A 103 -1.57 9.86 20.54
CA ASP A 103 -2.89 9.47 21.06
C ASP A 103 -3.15 7.97 20.87
N LEU A 104 -2.43 7.30 19.96
CA LEU A 104 -2.50 5.85 19.76
C LEU A 104 -1.65 5.10 20.80
N ILE A 105 -2.32 4.67 21.87
CA ILE A 105 -1.71 3.90 22.96
C ILE A 105 -1.76 2.40 22.63
N GLY A 106 -0.62 1.84 22.23
CA GLY A 106 -0.43 0.40 22.03
C GLY A 106 -0.59 -0.46 23.30
N ILE A 107 -0.79 -1.76 23.12
CA ILE A 107 -0.96 -2.72 24.22
C ILE A 107 0.42 -3.28 24.60
N LYS A 108 0.80 -3.17 25.88
CA LYS A 108 2.05 -3.77 26.38
C LYS A 108 1.89 -5.28 26.53
N VAL A 109 2.75 -6.04 25.85
CA VAL A 109 2.84 -7.50 25.98
C VAL A 109 4.26 -7.85 26.42
N LYS A 110 4.42 -8.53 27.56
CA LYS A 110 5.72 -8.99 28.12
C LYS A 110 6.82 -7.89 28.08
N ASN A 111 6.51 -6.70 28.58
CA ASN A 111 7.39 -5.51 28.60
C ASN A 111 7.80 -4.93 27.23
N GLN A 112 7.26 -5.43 26.11
CA GLN A 112 7.38 -4.78 24.81
C GLN A 112 6.08 -4.03 24.49
N LYS A 113 6.20 -2.80 24.02
CA LYS A 113 5.06 -2.01 23.52
C LYS A 113 4.77 -2.53 22.12
N ILE A 114 3.57 -3.07 21.89
CA ILE A 114 3.06 -3.48 20.57
C ILE A 114 2.06 -2.43 20.12
#